data_AF-A0A853J633-F1
#
_entry.id   AF-A0A853J633-F1
#
_cell.length_a   1.000
_cell.length_b   1.000
_cell.length_c   1.000
_cell.angle_alpha   90.00
_cell.angle_beta   90.00
_cell.angle_gamma   90.00
#
_symmetry.space_group_name_H-M   'P 1'
#
loop_
_entity.id
_entity.type
_entity.pdbx_description
1 polymer ?
#
loop_
_entity_poly.entity_id
_entity_poly.type
_entity_poly.pdbx_seq_one_letter_code
_entity_poly.pdbx_strand_id
1 'polypeptide(L)'
;MTKKIVFTADVVHKLLGVREAQQAPAALMKIIMDQQKRNELFKQFLDVSTDVSHDWFSQYFMSVQADRKDKKQDFTPESISKLANMLAGSHDSSEYYEVAAGTGSMMIQRWQQDRLKHKPWDYRPSMYFYHLEELGDSTLPFLIFNCAIRGMNATIVHGDSLTRAARQVYFIQNDEDDYLHFSTVNVMPHSKDVEQEFDIRQWLEPEQNHIESTEIPARYNEAIQKLAAGKEPDQ
;
A
#
# COMPACT_ATOMS: atom_id res chain seq x y z
N MET A 1 -20.72 -4.41 -26.08
CA MET A 1 -19.59 -5.08 -25.40
C MET A 1 -18.52 -4.02 -25.16
N THR A 2 -18.48 -3.43 -23.98
CA THR A 2 -17.47 -2.46 -23.61
C THR A 2 -16.13 -3.20 -23.54
N LYS A 3 -15.14 -2.83 -24.36
CA LYS A 3 -13.79 -3.37 -24.25
C LYS A 3 -13.36 -3.19 -22.79
N LYS A 4 -13.15 -4.28 -22.07
CA LYS A 4 -12.58 -4.23 -20.72
C LYS A 4 -11.24 -3.52 -20.88
N ILE A 5 -11.11 -2.32 -20.31
CA ILE A 5 -9.85 -1.60 -20.40
C ILE A 5 -8.84 -2.38 -19.58
N VAL A 6 -7.74 -2.77 -20.23
CA VAL A 6 -6.68 -3.57 -19.63
C VAL A 6 -5.43 -2.71 -19.55
N PHE A 7 -4.85 -2.61 -18.36
CA PHE A 7 -3.51 -2.07 -18.17
C PHE A 7 -2.46 -3.04 -18.73
N THR A 8 -2.34 -3.05 -20.05
CA THR A 8 -1.28 -3.77 -20.77
C THR A 8 0.09 -3.17 -20.45
N ALA A 9 1.17 -3.91 -20.72
CA ALA A 9 2.53 -3.43 -20.54
C ALA A 9 2.79 -2.09 -21.25
N ASP A 10 2.36 -1.95 -22.50
CA ASP A 10 2.54 -0.71 -23.27
C ASP A 10 1.84 0.50 -22.61
N VAL A 11 0.63 0.29 -22.08
CA VAL A 11 -0.13 1.35 -21.39
C VAL A 11 0.61 1.77 -20.12
N VAL A 12 1.03 0.81 -19.30
CA VAL A 12 1.76 1.08 -18.05
C VAL A 12 3.11 1.76 -18.36
N HIS A 13 3.85 1.28 -19.36
CA HIS A 13 5.13 1.87 -19.76
C HIS A 13 4.98 3.32 -20.22
N LYS A 14 3.95 3.61 -21.01
CA LYS A 14 3.65 4.97 -21.44
C LYS A 14 3.33 5.90 -20.27
N LEU A 15 2.49 5.45 -19.33
CA LEU A 15 2.13 6.23 -18.14
C LEU A 15 3.33 6.50 -17.23
N LEU A 16 4.21 5.51 -17.06
CA LEU A 16 5.43 5.64 -16.26
C LEU A 16 6.59 6.33 -17.00
N GLY A 17 6.45 6.59 -18.30
CA GLY A 17 7.51 7.18 -19.12
C GLY A 17 8.73 6.28 -19.31
N VAL A 18 8.55 4.95 -19.29
CA VAL A 18 9.63 3.96 -19.44
C VAL A 18 9.54 3.24 -20.77
N ARG A 19 10.67 2.63 -21.20
CA ARG A 19 10.72 1.81 -22.43
C ARG A 19 10.73 0.31 -22.16
N GLU A 20 11.22 -0.08 -20.99
CA GLU A 20 11.42 -1.48 -20.63
C GLU A 20 10.86 -1.75 -19.24
N ALA A 21 10.31 -2.95 -19.04
CA ALA A 21 9.65 -3.32 -17.79
C ALA A 21 10.58 -3.29 -16.57
N GLN A 22 11.88 -3.51 -16.77
CA GLN A 22 12.94 -3.45 -15.76
C GLN A 22 13.09 -2.04 -15.17
N GLN A 23 12.75 -1.00 -15.93
CA GLN A 23 12.85 0.39 -15.50
C GLN A 23 11.64 0.84 -14.67
N ALA A 24 10.50 0.14 -14.82
CA ALA A 24 9.23 0.54 -14.23
C ALA A 24 9.27 0.67 -12.70
N PRO A 25 9.88 -0.26 -11.92
CA PRO A 25 9.90 -0.11 -10.46
C PRO A 25 10.64 1.15 -10.01
N ALA A 26 11.85 1.39 -10.55
CA ALA A 26 12.65 2.55 -10.17
C ALA A 26 11.99 3.88 -10.61
N ALA A 27 11.41 3.91 -11.81
CA ALA A 27 10.68 5.07 -12.32
C ALA A 27 9.44 5.37 -11.47
N LEU A 28 8.65 4.33 -11.15
CA LEU A 28 7.47 4.45 -10.31
C LEU A 28 7.85 4.91 -8.90
N MET A 29 8.87 4.34 -8.27
CA MET A 29 9.30 4.73 -6.94
C MET A 29 9.63 6.23 -6.87
N LYS A 30 10.37 6.75 -7.86
CA LYS A 30 10.68 8.17 -7.95
C LYS A 30 9.42 9.05 -8.06
N ILE A 31 8.37 8.58 -8.72
CA ILE A 31 7.10 9.29 -8.85
C ILE A 31 6.32 9.21 -7.54
N ILE A 32 6.26 8.03 -6.91
CA ILE A 32 5.54 7.79 -5.65
C ILE A 32 6.05 8.68 -4.51
N MET A 33 7.37 8.88 -4.43
CA MET A 33 8.02 9.74 -3.43
C MET A 33 7.93 11.25 -3.76
N ASP A 34 7.10 11.66 -4.72
CA ASP A 34 6.81 13.05 -5.04
C ASP A 34 5.29 13.22 -5.09
N GLN A 35 4.70 13.80 -4.04
CA GLN A 35 3.25 13.89 -3.87
C GLN A 35 2.53 14.49 -5.10
N GLN A 36 3.10 15.54 -5.70
CA GLN A 36 2.49 16.19 -6.85
C GLN A 36 2.50 15.24 -8.06
N LYS A 37 3.66 14.68 -8.41
CA LYS A 37 3.79 13.76 -9.55
C LYS A 37 3.00 12.48 -9.35
N ARG A 38 2.97 11.95 -8.12
CA ARG A 38 2.17 10.79 -7.73
C ARG A 38 0.68 11.05 -8.00
N ASN A 39 0.15 12.16 -7.52
CA ASN A 39 -1.26 12.50 -7.68
C ASN A 39 -1.63 12.77 -9.14
N GLU A 40 -0.73 13.36 -9.92
CA GLU A 40 -0.89 13.50 -11.37
C GLU A 40 -0.92 12.13 -12.07
N LEU A 41 -0.01 11.21 -11.71
CA LEU A 41 0.01 9.86 -12.26
C LEU A 41 -1.27 9.09 -11.90
N PHE A 42 -1.76 9.18 -10.66
CA PHE A 42 -2.99 8.53 -10.22
C PHE A 42 -4.20 8.99 -11.05
N LYS A 43 -4.30 10.30 -11.34
CA LYS A 43 -5.34 10.83 -12.23
C LYS A 43 -5.23 10.25 -13.64
N GLN A 44 -4.03 10.16 -14.22
CA GLN A 44 -3.83 9.56 -15.54
C GLN A 44 -4.22 8.08 -15.58
N PHE A 45 -3.95 7.33 -14.50
CA PHE A 45 -4.43 5.94 -14.38
C PHE A 45 -5.96 5.88 -14.26
N LEU A 46 -6.58 6.77 -13.50
CA LEU A 46 -8.03 6.84 -13.34
C LEU A 46 -8.76 7.27 -14.63
N ASP A 47 -8.11 8.05 -15.50
CA ASP A 47 -8.60 8.38 -16.84
C ASP A 47 -8.66 7.13 -17.74
N VAL A 48 -7.81 6.12 -17.48
CA VAL A 48 -7.82 4.83 -18.18
C VAL A 48 -8.88 3.91 -17.59
N SER A 49 -8.96 3.80 -16.26
CA SER A 49 -9.99 3.00 -15.58
C SER A 49 -10.29 3.55 -14.20
N THR A 50 -11.57 3.71 -13.88
CA THR A 50 -12.04 4.08 -12.54
C THR A 50 -12.30 2.89 -11.63
N ASP A 51 -12.25 1.66 -12.16
CA ASP A 51 -12.44 0.44 -11.37
C ASP A 51 -11.14 0.04 -10.66
N VAL A 52 -10.97 0.55 -9.44
CA VAL A 52 -9.85 0.25 -8.54
C VAL A 52 -10.07 -1.00 -7.68
N SER A 53 -11.15 -1.77 -7.90
CA SER A 53 -11.47 -2.96 -7.07
C SER A 53 -10.57 -4.18 -7.33
N HIS A 54 -9.67 -4.07 -8.30
CA HIS A 54 -8.73 -5.11 -8.71
C HIS A 54 -7.31 -4.55 -8.80
N ASP A 55 -6.31 -5.40 -8.71
CA ASP A 55 -4.92 -5.01 -8.95
C ASP A 55 -4.68 -4.84 -10.47
N TRP A 56 -4.41 -3.60 -10.88
CA TRP A 56 -4.13 -3.27 -12.28
C TRP A 56 -2.79 -3.80 -12.77
N PHE A 57 -1.85 -4.06 -11.86
CA PHE A 57 -0.51 -4.52 -12.21
C PHE A 57 -0.40 -6.04 -12.31
N SER A 58 -1.42 -6.80 -11.90
CA SER A 58 -1.41 -8.26 -11.98
C SER A 58 -1.10 -8.75 -13.39
N GLN A 59 -1.84 -8.25 -14.39
CA GLN A 59 -1.64 -8.63 -15.79
C GLN A 59 -0.32 -8.10 -16.34
N TYR A 60 0.06 -6.88 -15.93
CA TYR A 60 1.36 -6.31 -16.24
C TYR A 60 2.50 -7.24 -15.80
N PHE A 61 2.54 -7.60 -14.52
CA PHE A 61 3.57 -8.48 -13.97
C PHE A 61 3.51 -9.90 -14.53
N MET A 62 2.32 -10.45 -14.78
CA MET A 62 2.19 -11.74 -15.46
C MET A 62 2.80 -11.70 -16.86
N SER A 63 2.56 -10.64 -17.64
CA SER A 63 3.15 -10.49 -18.98
C SER A 63 4.67 -10.35 -18.93
N VAL A 64 5.19 -9.52 -18.02
CA VAL A 64 6.63 -9.29 -17.84
C VAL A 64 7.34 -10.55 -17.34
N GLN A 65 6.70 -11.35 -16.48
CA GLN A 65 7.27 -12.59 -15.96
C GLN A 65 7.16 -13.76 -16.95
N ALA A 66 6.12 -13.82 -17.79
CA ALA A 66 6.01 -14.82 -18.85
C ALA A 66 7.20 -14.73 -19.84
N ASP A 67 7.74 -13.52 -20.03
CA ASP A 67 8.93 -13.28 -20.85
C ASP A 67 10.26 -13.62 -20.14
N ARG A 68 10.25 -13.90 -18.82
CA ARG A 68 11.45 -14.24 -18.03
C ARG A 68 11.53 -15.74 -17.75
N LYS A 69 12.69 -16.34 -18.03
CA LYS A 69 12.91 -17.80 -17.91
C LYS A 69 13.13 -18.31 -16.47
N ASP A 70 13.67 -17.48 -15.56
CA ASP A 70 14.36 -17.99 -14.37
C ASP A 70 13.75 -17.64 -13.00
N LYS A 71 12.73 -16.77 -12.93
CA LYS A 71 12.04 -16.43 -11.67
C LYS A 71 10.54 -16.35 -11.89
N LYS A 72 9.84 -17.42 -11.53
CA LYS A 72 8.38 -17.47 -11.56
C LYS A 72 7.88 -17.18 -10.15
N GLN A 73 7.33 -15.99 -9.93
CA GLN A 73 6.45 -15.79 -8.78
C GLN A 73 5.07 -16.34 -9.15
N ASP A 74 4.48 -17.11 -8.24
CA ASP A 74 3.11 -17.59 -8.39
C ASP A 74 2.16 -16.43 -8.08
N PHE A 75 1.43 -15.97 -9.10
CA PHE A 75 0.44 -14.91 -8.93
C PHE A 75 -0.83 -15.49 -8.29
N THR A 76 -1.25 -14.98 -7.14
CA THR A 76 -2.49 -15.42 -6.48
C THR A 76 -3.71 -14.97 -7.30
N PRO A 77 -4.50 -15.89 -7.89
CA PRO A 77 -5.70 -15.52 -8.62
C PRO A 77 -6.70 -14.83 -7.69
N GLU A 78 -7.45 -13.87 -8.23
CA GLU A 78 -8.41 -13.08 -7.45
C GLU A 78 -9.44 -13.94 -6.71
N SER A 79 -9.87 -15.06 -7.30
CA SER A 79 -10.78 -16.01 -6.66
C SER A 79 -10.20 -16.63 -5.39
N ILE A 80 -8.89 -16.92 -5.37
CA ILE A 80 -8.17 -17.45 -4.21
C ILE A 80 -8.02 -16.36 -3.15
N SER A 81 -7.67 -15.13 -3.54
CA SER A 81 -7.61 -13.99 -2.63
C SER A 81 -8.94 -13.74 -1.93
N LYS A 82 -10.06 -13.75 -2.68
CA LYS A 82 -11.41 -13.61 -2.13
C LYS A 82 -11.74 -14.73 -1.16
N LEU A 83 -11.45 -15.98 -1.53
CA LEU A 83 -11.70 -17.14 -0.68
C LEU A 83 -10.88 -17.08 0.61
N ALA A 84 -9.59 -16.76 0.52
CA ALA A 84 -8.72 -16.63 1.67
C ALA A 84 -9.24 -15.54 2.64
N ASN A 85 -9.65 -14.39 2.14
CA ASN A 85 -10.22 -13.33 2.97
C ASN A 85 -11.56 -13.72 3.63
N MET A 86 -12.40 -14.49 2.92
CA MET A 86 -13.64 -15.03 3.52
C MET A 86 -13.35 -16.07 4.61
N LEU A 87 -12.34 -16.93 4.40
CA LEU A 87 -11.93 -17.96 5.36
C LEU A 87 -11.21 -17.38 6.58
N ALA A 88 -10.36 -16.38 6.38
CA ALA A 88 -9.63 -15.68 7.43
C ALA A 88 -10.55 -14.92 8.40
N GLY A 89 -11.85 -14.83 8.08
CA GLY A 89 -12.90 -14.72 9.07
C GLY A 89 -12.71 -13.55 10.04
N SER A 90 -13.00 -12.34 9.58
CA SER A 90 -13.36 -11.26 10.51
C SER A 90 -14.13 -10.20 9.74
N HIS A 91 -15.46 -10.39 9.65
CA HIS A 91 -16.33 -9.29 9.27
C HIS A 91 -16.13 -8.07 10.20
N ASP A 92 -15.61 -8.29 11.41
CA ASP A 92 -15.47 -7.29 12.47
C ASP A 92 -14.04 -6.77 12.73
N SER A 93 -12.99 -7.34 12.12
CA SER A 93 -11.64 -6.79 12.31
C SER A 93 -11.44 -5.57 11.42
N SER A 94 -11.09 -4.45 12.04
CA SER A 94 -10.59 -3.24 11.37
C SER A 94 -9.15 -3.41 10.88
N GLU A 95 -8.44 -4.44 11.34
CA GLU A 95 -7.03 -4.64 10.98
C GLU A 95 -6.84 -5.84 10.05
N TYR A 96 -5.85 -5.69 9.17
CA TYR A 96 -5.39 -6.69 8.23
C TYR A 96 -3.87 -6.81 8.31
N TYR A 97 -3.34 -8.03 8.27
CA TYR A 97 -1.91 -8.29 8.22
C TYR A 97 -1.57 -9.27 7.10
N GLU A 98 -0.63 -8.89 6.24
CA GLU A 98 -0.15 -9.73 5.13
C GLU A 98 1.38 -9.72 5.06
N VAL A 99 1.95 -10.91 5.26
CA VAL A 99 3.38 -11.17 5.08
C VAL A 99 3.60 -11.56 3.61
N ALA A 100 4.52 -10.87 2.93
CA ALA A 100 4.81 -11.00 1.50
C ALA A 100 3.67 -10.56 0.58
N ALA A 101 3.27 -9.29 0.71
CA ALA A 101 2.13 -8.73 0.01
C ALA A 101 2.32 -8.63 -1.52
N GLY A 102 3.55 -8.64 -2.04
CA GLY A 102 3.83 -8.48 -3.47
C GLY A 102 3.33 -7.12 -3.98
N THR A 103 2.41 -7.13 -4.95
CA THR A 103 1.70 -5.92 -5.41
C THR A 103 0.46 -5.59 -4.58
N GLY A 104 0.07 -6.45 -3.63
CA GLY A 104 -1.05 -6.26 -2.72
C GLY A 104 -2.39 -6.74 -3.28
N SER A 105 -2.41 -7.77 -4.14
CA SER A 105 -3.65 -8.27 -4.73
C SER A 105 -4.65 -8.80 -3.69
N MET A 106 -4.17 -9.49 -2.64
CA MET A 106 -5.00 -9.96 -1.53
C MET A 106 -5.48 -8.81 -0.64
N MET A 107 -4.57 -7.90 -0.28
CA MET A 107 -4.89 -6.63 0.38
C MET A 107 -6.01 -5.85 -0.34
N ILE A 108 -5.95 -5.71 -1.67
CA ILE A 108 -6.99 -5.00 -2.45
C ILE A 108 -8.33 -5.70 -2.33
N GLN A 109 -8.36 -7.03 -2.38
CA GLN A 109 -9.60 -7.77 -2.18
C GLN A 109 -10.15 -7.60 -0.76
N ARG A 110 -9.28 -7.54 0.26
CA ARG A 110 -9.71 -7.26 1.63
C ARG A 110 -10.28 -5.86 1.73
N TRP A 111 -9.58 -4.85 1.23
CA TRP A 111 -10.06 -3.45 1.19
C TRP A 111 -11.39 -3.30 0.48
N GLN A 112 -11.56 -3.98 -0.66
CA GLN A 112 -12.82 -3.97 -1.40
C GLN A 112 -13.96 -4.58 -0.57
N GLN A 113 -13.72 -5.69 0.13
CA GLN A 113 -14.70 -6.31 1.02
C GLN A 113 -15.04 -5.40 2.19
N ASP A 114 -14.04 -4.77 2.80
CA ASP A 114 -14.21 -3.83 3.92
C ASP A 114 -15.03 -2.61 3.49
N ARG A 115 -14.72 -1.98 2.35
CA ARG A 115 -15.50 -0.85 1.82
C ARG A 115 -16.95 -1.25 1.54
N LEU A 116 -17.19 -2.45 1.03
CA LEU A 116 -18.54 -2.94 0.71
C LEU A 116 -19.39 -3.28 1.94
N LYS A 117 -18.81 -3.37 3.15
CA LYS A 117 -19.58 -3.45 4.41
C LYS A 117 -20.33 -2.15 4.70
N HIS A 118 -19.90 -1.04 4.09
CA HIS A 118 -20.38 0.30 4.35
C HIS A 118 -21.16 0.88 3.18
N LYS A 119 -21.94 1.94 3.46
CA LYS A 119 -22.47 2.80 2.40
C LYS A 119 -21.41 3.81 1.97
N PRO A 120 -21.47 4.32 0.73
CA PRO A 120 -20.48 5.28 0.23
C PRO A 120 -20.33 6.53 1.10
N TRP A 121 -21.37 6.98 1.81
CA TRP A 121 -21.32 8.17 2.67
C TRP A 121 -20.86 7.88 4.12
N ASP A 122 -20.89 6.61 4.56
CA ASP A 122 -20.52 6.22 5.92
C ASP A 122 -19.09 5.65 6.00
N TYR A 123 -18.58 5.08 4.90
CA TYR A 123 -17.21 4.57 4.86
C TYR A 123 -16.20 5.68 5.16
N ARG A 124 -15.22 5.38 6.02
CA ARG A 124 -14.06 6.21 6.31
C ARG A 124 -12.80 5.36 6.22
N PRO A 125 -11.75 5.80 5.50
CA PRO A 125 -10.45 5.14 5.49
C PRO A 125 -9.91 4.77 6.88
N SER A 126 -10.13 5.60 7.89
CA SER A 126 -9.68 5.39 9.28
C SER A 126 -10.34 4.20 9.97
N MET A 127 -11.43 3.66 9.44
CA MET A 127 -12.09 2.45 9.97
C MET A 127 -11.25 1.19 9.77
N TYR A 128 -10.26 1.22 8.88
CA TYR A 128 -9.45 0.06 8.53
C TYR A 128 -7.97 0.40 8.46
N PHE A 129 -7.13 -0.52 8.91
CA PHE A 129 -5.69 -0.39 8.88
C PHE A 129 -5.02 -1.65 8.34
N TYR A 130 -4.09 -1.48 7.41
CA TYR A 130 -3.45 -2.58 6.69
C TYR A 130 -1.96 -2.62 7.01
N HIS A 131 -1.52 -3.71 7.64
CA HIS A 131 -0.12 -3.97 7.97
C HIS A 131 0.46 -4.92 6.93
N LEU A 132 1.47 -4.48 6.20
CA LEU A 132 2.00 -5.19 5.04
C LEU A 132 3.51 -5.35 5.18
N GLU A 133 4.03 -6.49 4.75
CA GLU A 133 5.47 -6.71 4.64
C GLU A 133 5.81 -7.18 3.22
N GLU A 134 6.88 -6.65 2.64
CA GLU A 134 7.33 -7.02 1.31
C GLU A 134 8.86 -7.01 1.21
N LEU A 135 9.43 -8.03 0.58
CA LEU A 135 10.88 -8.19 0.41
C LEU A 135 11.42 -7.54 -0.86
N GLY A 136 10.61 -7.54 -1.93
CA GLY A 136 11.05 -7.24 -3.29
C GLY A 136 11.12 -5.74 -3.61
N ASP A 137 12.32 -5.30 -4.00
CA ASP A 137 12.54 -3.93 -4.48
C ASP A 137 11.70 -3.60 -5.73
N SER A 138 11.42 -4.62 -6.56
CA SER A 138 10.66 -4.45 -7.80
C SER A 138 9.14 -4.34 -7.60
N THR A 139 8.63 -4.83 -6.47
CA THR A 139 7.19 -4.94 -6.15
C THR A 139 6.74 -3.81 -5.24
N LEU A 140 7.59 -3.38 -4.31
CA LEU A 140 7.32 -2.32 -3.34
C LEU A 140 6.68 -1.04 -3.95
N PRO A 141 7.19 -0.45 -5.05
CA PRO A 141 6.61 0.79 -5.58
C PRO A 141 5.15 0.62 -6.04
N PHE A 142 4.81 -0.58 -6.50
CA PHE A 142 3.45 -0.92 -6.95
C PHE A 142 2.53 -1.22 -5.76
N LEU A 143 3.07 -1.80 -4.68
CA LEU A 143 2.33 -1.95 -3.43
C LEU A 143 1.95 -0.59 -2.85
N ILE A 144 2.92 0.33 -2.74
CA ILE A 144 2.67 1.70 -2.27
C ILE A 144 1.67 2.42 -3.17
N PHE A 145 1.83 2.32 -4.51
CA PHE A 145 0.85 2.84 -5.46
C PHE A 145 -0.55 2.31 -5.15
N ASN A 146 -0.66 1.00 -4.96
CA ASN A 146 -1.95 0.34 -4.78
C ASN A 146 -2.65 0.75 -3.48
N CYS A 147 -1.91 0.96 -2.39
CA CYS A 147 -2.47 1.51 -1.16
C CYS A 147 -2.91 2.98 -1.34
N ALA A 148 -2.02 3.80 -1.90
CA ALA A 148 -2.21 5.25 -1.91
C ALA A 148 -3.31 5.72 -2.87
N ILE A 149 -3.42 5.12 -4.07
CA ILE A 149 -4.49 5.47 -5.03
C ILE A 149 -5.88 5.10 -4.51
N ARG A 150 -5.98 4.13 -3.61
CA ARG A 150 -7.23 3.65 -3.00
C ARG A 150 -7.60 4.40 -1.72
N GLY A 151 -6.81 5.41 -1.35
CA GLY A 151 -7.06 6.21 -0.14
C GLY A 151 -6.93 5.39 1.15
N MET A 152 -6.10 4.34 1.17
CA MET A 152 -5.96 3.43 2.31
C MET A 152 -5.06 3.99 3.42
N ASN A 153 -5.22 3.48 4.64
CA ASN A 153 -4.27 3.65 5.73
C ASN A 153 -3.45 2.37 5.92
N ALA A 154 -2.13 2.43 5.85
CA ALA A 154 -1.30 1.24 5.90
C ALA A 154 0.12 1.50 6.44
N THR A 155 0.73 0.45 6.98
CA THR A 155 2.18 0.34 7.18
C THR A 155 2.75 -0.69 6.22
N ILE A 156 3.90 -0.39 5.63
CA ILE A 156 4.61 -1.31 4.74
C ILE A 156 6.04 -1.45 5.22
N VAL A 157 6.40 -2.61 5.77
CA VAL A 157 7.78 -2.95 6.11
C VAL A 157 8.46 -3.50 4.86
N HIS A 158 9.42 -2.76 4.31
CA HIS A 158 10.23 -3.23 3.19
C HIS A 158 11.43 -4.01 3.73
N GLY A 159 11.36 -5.33 3.74
CA GLY A 159 12.38 -6.15 4.39
C GLY A 159 12.10 -7.65 4.37
N ASP A 160 12.98 -8.39 5.03
CA ASP A 160 12.84 -9.82 5.26
C ASP A 160 12.08 -10.06 6.57
N SER A 161 10.84 -10.53 6.45
CA SER A 161 9.93 -10.83 7.55
C SER A 161 10.44 -11.88 8.53
N LEU A 162 11.33 -12.78 8.11
CA LEU A 162 11.83 -13.89 8.94
C LEU A 162 13.02 -13.44 9.79
N THR A 163 13.98 -12.75 9.16
CA THR A 163 15.16 -12.22 9.85
C THR A 163 14.87 -10.92 10.59
N ARG A 164 13.75 -10.27 10.25
CA ARG A 164 13.37 -8.92 10.68
C ARG A 164 14.40 -7.84 10.32
N ALA A 165 15.07 -8.05 9.19
CA ALA A 165 15.95 -7.05 8.59
C ALA A 165 15.13 -6.18 7.64
N ALA A 166 15.01 -4.88 7.93
CA ALA A 166 14.23 -3.93 7.16
C ALA A 166 15.14 -2.91 6.46
N ARG A 167 14.75 -2.48 5.27
CA ARG A 167 15.36 -1.33 4.59
C ARG A 167 14.72 -0.05 5.07
N GLN A 168 13.38 0.03 4.96
CA GLN A 168 12.56 1.18 5.35
C GLN A 168 11.19 0.71 5.81
N VAL A 169 10.48 1.54 6.57
CA VAL A 169 9.05 1.39 6.85
C VAL A 169 8.30 2.57 6.28
N TYR A 170 7.30 2.29 5.44
CA TYR A 170 6.44 3.29 4.85
C TYR A 170 5.14 3.38 5.61
N PHE A 171 4.65 4.61 5.77
CA PHE A 171 3.39 4.91 6.39
C PHE A 171 2.48 5.64 5.40
N ILE A 172 1.42 4.96 5.00
CA ILE A 172 0.43 5.42 4.04
C ILE A 172 -0.75 5.95 4.83
N GLN A 173 -1.10 7.22 4.64
CA GLN A 173 -2.13 7.87 5.44
C GLN A 173 -3.12 8.63 4.56
N ASN A 174 -4.41 8.40 4.78
CA ASN A 174 -5.45 9.28 4.28
C ASN A 174 -5.65 10.41 5.30
N ASP A 175 -5.07 11.57 5.01
CA ASP A 175 -5.08 12.72 5.92
C ASP A 175 -6.49 13.27 6.14
N GLU A 176 -7.31 13.28 5.10
CA GLU A 176 -8.65 13.87 5.12
C GLU A 176 -9.74 12.90 5.60
N ASP A 177 -9.40 11.61 5.76
CA ASP A 177 -10.35 10.53 6.06
C ASP A 177 -11.51 10.44 5.05
N ASP A 178 -11.19 10.73 3.78
CA ASP A 178 -12.13 10.70 2.67
C ASP A 178 -11.68 9.67 1.63
N TYR A 179 -12.58 8.74 1.31
CA TYR A 179 -12.31 7.64 0.38
C TYR A 179 -12.18 8.06 -1.09
N LEU A 180 -12.49 9.32 -1.42
CA LEU A 180 -12.23 9.92 -2.73
C LEU A 180 -10.84 10.57 -2.83
N HIS A 181 -10.17 10.79 -1.69
CA HIS A 181 -8.84 11.36 -1.64
C HIS A 181 -7.75 10.28 -1.67
N PHE A 182 -6.62 10.63 -2.27
CA PHE A 182 -5.43 9.76 -2.28
C PHE A 182 -4.70 9.85 -0.95
N SER A 183 -4.06 8.75 -0.55
CA SER A 183 -3.21 8.77 0.63
C SER A 183 -1.85 9.42 0.34
N THR A 184 -1.30 10.02 1.39
CA THR A 184 0.10 10.43 1.45
C THR A 184 1.01 9.24 1.70
N VAL A 185 2.28 9.41 1.37
CA VAL A 185 3.34 8.43 1.59
C VAL A 185 4.38 9.08 2.48
N ASN A 186 4.63 8.48 3.64
CA ASN A 186 5.64 8.92 4.59
C ASN A 186 6.63 7.77 4.82
N VAL A 187 7.87 8.09 5.19
CA VAL A 187 8.87 7.11 5.64
C VAL A 187 9.08 7.31 7.13
N MET A 188 8.92 6.23 7.90
CA MET A 188 9.12 6.26 9.34
C MET A 188 10.62 6.40 9.66
N PRO A 189 10.98 7.15 10.71
CA PRO A 189 12.38 7.31 11.12
C PRO A 189 12.95 6.01 11.67
N HIS A 190 14.29 5.86 11.62
CA HIS A 190 15.00 4.73 12.21
C HIS A 190 15.14 4.89 13.73
N SER A 191 14.01 5.04 14.41
CA SER A 191 13.91 5.27 15.85
C SER A 191 13.69 3.97 16.62
N LYS A 192 13.98 3.99 17.94
CA LYS A 192 13.74 2.83 18.82
C LYS A 192 12.27 2.43 18.91
N ASP A 193 11.36 3.40 18.84
CA ASP A 193 9.92 3.14 18.87
C ASP A 193 9.47 2.40 17.61
N VAL A 194 9.97 2.80 16.44
CA VAL A 194 9.71 2.13 15.15
C VAL A 194 10.33 0.73 15.15
N GLU A 195 11.55 0.58 15.67
CA GLU A 195 12.18 -0.73 15.81
C GLU A 195 11.36 -1.68 16.69
N GLN A 196 10.82 -1.18 17.81
CA GLN A 196 10.00 -1.97 18.71
C GLN A 196 8.64 -2.32 18.10
N GLU A 197 7.94 -1.35 17.52
CA GLU A 197 6.61 -1.52 16.94
C GLU A 197 6.61 -2.57 15.82
N PHE A 198 7.60 -2.52 14.94
CA PHE A 198 7.70 -3.42 13.80
C PHE A 198 8.66 -4.59 14.03
N ASP A 199 9.11 -4.86 15.26
CA ASP A 199 10.15 -5.85 15.63
C ASP A 199 11.32 -5.85 14.64
N ILE A 200 11.91 -4.68 14.33
CA ILE A 200 13.04 -4.55 13.41
C ILE A 200 14.33 -4.81 14.16
N ARG A 201 15.09 -5.80 13.70
CA ARG A 201 16.34 -6.23 14.35
C ARG A 201 17.58 -5.68 13.66
N GLN A 202 17.44 -5.27 12.41
CA GLN A 202 18.53 -4.73 11.61
C GLN A 202 17.99 -3.81 10.52
N TRP A 203 18.60 -2.62 10.38
CA TRP A 203 18.41 -1.77 9.21
C TRP A 203 19.43 -2.11 8.12
N LEU A 204 18.95 -2.32 6.89
CA LEU A 204 19.76 -2.69 5.72
C LEU A 204 20.23 -1.49 4.90
N GLU A 205 19.56 -0.35 5.05
CA GLU A 205 19.79 0.89 4.32
C GLU A 205 19.85 2.06 5.30
N PRO A 206 20.49 3.19 4.94
CA PRO A 206 20.45 4.39 5.77
C PRO A 206 19.03 4.97 5.85
N GLU A 207 18.75 5.71 6.92
CA GLU A 207 17.48 6.40 7.11
C GLU A 207 17.13 7.30 5.91
N GLN A 208 15.89 7.19 5.44
CA GLN A 208 15.33 8.06 4.42
C GLN A 208 14.32 8.99 5.06
N ASN A 209 14.52 10.30 4.91
CA ASN A 209 13.57 11.30 5.38
C ASN A 209 12.62 11.67 4.23
N HIS A 210 11.35 11.31 4.37
CA HIS A 210 10.27 11.70 3.47
C HIS A 210 8.96 11.81 4.25
N ILE A 211 8.53 13.03 4.54
CA ILE A 211 7.31 13.31 5.30
C ILE A 211 6.46 14.28 4.48
N GLU A 212 5.25 13.85 4.15
CA GLU A 212 4.23 14.63 3.44
C GLU A 212 3.16 15.12 4.42
N SER A 213 2.79 14.28 5.40
CA SER A 213 1.78 14.59 6.41
C SER A 213 2.46 15.16 7.65
N THR A 214 2.45 16.48 7.80
CA THR A 214 3.11 17.17 8.92
C THR A 214 2.20 17.41 10.12
N GLU A 215 0.89 17.25 9.94
CA GLU A 215 -0.10 17.50 10.98
C GLU A 215 -0.80 16.21 11.36
N ILE A 216 -1.04 16.02 12.66
CA ILE A 216 -1.87 14.92 13.13
C ILE A 216 -3.33 15.28 12.84
N PRO A 217 -4.07 14.46 12.08
CA PRO A 217 -5.46 14.77 11.80
C PRO A 217 -6.29 14.92 13.08
N ALA A 218 -7.14 15.95 13.13
CA ALA A 218 -7.89 16.33 14.33
C ALA A 218 -8.74 15.19 14.93
N ARG A 219 -9.13 14.20 14.11
CA ARG A 219 -9.85 12.99 14.55
C ARG A 219 -9.09 12.19 15.63
N TYR A 220 -7.75 12.27 15.67
CA TYR A 220 -6.95 11.58 16.67
C TYR A 220 -6.80 12.35 17.99
N ASN A 221 -7.25 13.61 18.06
CA ASN A 221 -7.07 14.46 19.26
C ASN A 221 -7.64 13.82 20.52
N GLU A 222 -8.82 13.18 20.44
CA GLU A 222 -9.44 12.54 21.60
C GLU A 222 -8.63 11.32 22.09
N ALA A 223 -8.13 10.51 21.16
CA ALA A 223 -7.27 9.37 21.48
C ALA A 223 -5.94 9.83 22.11
N ILE A 224 -5.33 10.89 21.57
CA ILE A 224 -4.12 11.49 22.11
C ILE A 224 -4.35 12.03 23.52
N GLN A 225 -5.46 12.72 23.77
CA GLN A 225 -5.83 13.21 25.09
C GLN A 225 -6.01 12.05 26.08
N LYS A 226 -6.67 10.95 25.68
CA LYS A 226 -6.83 9.76 26.52
C LYS A 226 -5.49 9.09 26.84
N LEU A 227 -4.60 8.95 25.86
CA LEU A 227 -3.26 8.41 26.04
C LEU A 227 -2.40 9.30 26.95
N ALA A 228 -2.51 10.62 26.81
CA ALA A 228 -1.82 11.57 27.68
C ALA A 228 -2.35 11.53 29.11
N ALA A 229 -3.66 11.33 29.30
CA ALA A 229 -4.28 11.21 30.63
C ALA A 229 -3.99 9.86 31.32
N GLY A 230 -3.77 8.78 30.55
CA GLY A 230 -3.41 7.46 31.07
C GLY A 230 -1.94 7.30 31.44
N LYS A 231 -1.09 8.29 31.13
CA LYS A 231 0.29 8.40 31.59
C LYS A 231 0.35 9.38 32.78
N GLU A 232 -0.31 9.06 33.90
CA GLU A 232 0.12 9.70 35.16
C GLU A 232 1.58 9.28 35.40
N PRO A 233 2.47 10.20 35.78
CA PRO A 233 3.87 9.87 36.00
C PRO A 233 3.95 8.95 37.21
N ASP A 234 4.49 7.75 37.02
CA ASP A 234 4.94 6.90 38.12
C ASP A 234 5.80 7.76 39.08
N GLN A 235 5.32 7.86 40.33
CA GLN A 235 6.02 8.49 41.45
C GLN A 235 7.25 7.68 41.87
#